data_AF-A0A7C4NCS8-F1
#
_entry.id   AF-A0A7C4NCS8-F1
#
_cell.length_a   1.000
_cell.length_b   1.000
_cell.length_c   1.000
_cell.angle_alpha   90.00
_cell.angle_beta   90.00
_cell.angle_gamma   90.00
#
_symmetry.space_group_name_H-M   'P 1'
#
loop_
_entity.id
_entity.type
_entity.pdbx_description
1 polymer ?
#
loop_
_entity_poly.entity_id
_entity_poly.type
_entity_poly.pdbx_seq_one_letter_code
_entity_poly.pdbx_strand_id
1 'polypeptide(L)'
;EGEEVWGLLMELTKDDFEKLRKKEGAPKVYQEKRVSVMTRDGLVKEAITFVVKQPAAQFVPPTPEYLNLLIRSAVKNGFPKDYIQKLKSIPTK
;
A
#
# COMPACT_ATOMS: atom_id res chain seq x y z
N GLU A 1 9.87 17.57 -3.12
CA GLU A 1 10.09 16.30 -3.85
C GLU A 1 8.95 15.35 -3.54
N GLY A 2 8.39 14.68 -4.55
CA GLY A 2 7.35 13.67 -4.34
C GLY A 2 8.00 12.30 -4.32
N GLU A 3 7.84 11.56 -3.23
CA GLU A 3 8.16 10.14 -3.23
C GLU A 3 7.07 9.36 -3.97
N GLU A 4 7.47 8.44 -4.84
CA GLU A 4 6.57 7.52 -5.54
C GLU A 4 6.30 6.27 -4.70
N VAL A 5 5.07 5.76 -4.78
CA VAL A 5 4.63 4.50 -4.16
C VAL A 5 4.03 3.60 -5.23
N TRP A 6 4.65 2.44 -5.44
CA TRP A 6 4.10 1.39 -6.30
C TRP A 6 3.13 0.50 -5.52
N GLY A 7 2.04 0.11 -6.17
CA GLY A 7 0.98 -0.71 -5.59
C GLY A 7 0.25 -1.55 -6.63
N LEU A 8 -0.75 -2.29 -6.17
CA LEU A 8 -1.67 -3.04 -7.02
C LEU A 8 -3.00 -2.29 -7.10
N LEU A 9 -3.46 -2.01 -8.31
CA LEU A 9 -4.81 -1.52 -8.55
C LEU A 9 -5.73 -2.73 -8.71
N MET A 10 -6.76 -2.84 -7.87
CA MET A 10 -7.69 -3.95 -7.85
C MET A 10 -9.12 -3.46 -8.07
N GLU A 11 -9.86 -4.16 -8.91
CA GLU A 11 -11.30 -4.00 -9.03
C GLU A 11 -11.98 -4.93 -8.01
N LEU A 12 -12.91 -4.36 -7.23
CA LEU A 12 -13.63 -5.07 -6.19
C LEU A 12 -15.13 -4.89 -6.38
N THR A 13 -15.89 -5.93 -6.05
CA THR A 13 -17.33 -5.79 -5.87
C THR A 13 -17.62 -4.89 -4.66
N LYS A 14 -18.83 -4.31 -4.62
CA LYS A 14 -19.26 -3.51 -3.45
C LYS A 14 -19.17 -4.33 -2.16
N ASP A 15 -19.58 -5.59 -2.19
CA ASP A 15 -19.59 -6.47 -1.02
C ASP A 15 -18.17 -6.78 -0.52
N ASP A 16 -17.23 -7.04 -1.42
CA ASP A 16 -15.83 -7.28 -1.04
C ASP A 16 -15.15 -6.02 -0.54
N PHE A 17 -15.51 -4.87 -1.10
CA PHE A 17 -15.05 -3.57 -0.60
C PHE A 17 -15.55 -3.29 0.82
N GLU A 18 -16.82 -3.57 1.12
CA GLU A 18 -17.35 -3.43 2.49
C GLU A 18 -16.68 -4.40 3.49
N LYS A 19 -16.37 -5.63 3.07
CA LYS A 19 -15.59 -6.56 3.90
C LYS A 19 -14.19 -6.02 4.18
N LEU A 20 -13.54 -5.42 3.18
CA LEU A 20 -12.22 -4.81 3.33
C LEU A 20 -12.26 -3.64 4.32
N ARG A 21 -13.20 -2.70 4.16
CA ARG A 21 -13.36 -1.57 5.11
C ARG A 21 -13.49 -2.05 6.56
N LYS A 22 -14.28 -3.10 6.80
CA LYS A 22 -14.46 -3.68 8.13
C LYS A 22 -13.17 -4.27 8.70
N LYS A 23 -12.37 -4.95 7.86
CA LYS A 23 -11.07 -5.52 8.26
C LYS A 23 -10.02 -4.47 8.59
N GLU A 24 -10.01 -3.35 7.87
CA GLU A 24 -9.09 -2.22 8.11
C GLU A 24 -9.41 -1.43 9.40
N GLY A 25 -10.49 -1.78 10.12
CA GLY A 25 -10.94 -1.03 11.29
C GLY A 25 -11.30 0.42 10.95
N ALA A 26 -11.62 0.70 9.68
CA ALA A 26 -12.04 2.02 9.23
C ALA A 26 -13.40 2.38 9.84
N PRO A 27 -13.61 3.63 10.31
CA PRO A 27 -12.71 4.79 10.21
C PRO A 27 -11.86 5.06 11.48
N LYS A 28 -11.63 4.05 12.34
CA LYS A 28 -10.95 4.23 13.63
C LYS A 28 -9.42 4.20 13.50
N VAL A 29 -8.87 3.19 12.82
CA VAL A 29 -7.40 3.00 12.70
C VAL A 29 -6.87 3.55 11.37
N TYR A 30 -7.56 3.23 10.27
CA TYR A 30 -7.27 3.74 8.93
C TYR A 30 -8.41 4.63 8.43
N GLN A 31 -8.08 5.59 7.57
CA GLN A 31 -9.02 6.44 6.86
C GLN A 31 -8.92 6.20 5.36
N GLU A 32 -10.06 6.25 4.67
CA GLU A 32 -10.11 6.22 3.21
C GLU A 32 -9.50 7.48 2.63
N LYS A 33 -8.69 7.30 1.59
CA LYS A 33 -8.12 8.39 0.79
C LYS A 33 -8.37 8.10 -0.67
N ARG A 34 -9.06 9.03 -1.34
CA ARG A 34 -9.15 9.03 -2.81
C ARG A 34 -7.83 9.51 -3.40
N VAL A 35 -7.32 8.79 -4.39
CA VAL A 35 -6.05 9.07 -5.05
C VAL A 35 -6.20 8.86 -6.55
N SER A 36 -5.51 9.68 -7.33
CA SER A 36 -5.27 9.42 -8.75
C SER A 36 -3.97 8.61 -8.86
N VAL A 37 -4.02 7.48 -9.54
CA VAL A 37 -2.86 6.60 -9.76
C VAL A 37 -2.56 6.47 -11.24
N MET A 38 -1.29 6.35 -11.59
CA MET A 38 -0.85 6.07 -12.95
C MET A 38 -0.59 4.58 -13.11
N THR A 39 -1.19 3.95 -14.11
CA THR A 39 -0.95 2.55 -14.47
C THR A 39 0.29 2.44 -15.36
N ARG A 40 0.80 1.21 -15.57
CA ARG A 40 2.03 0.96 -16.34
C ARG A 40 1.93 1.36 -17.82
N ASP A 41 0.72 1.37 -18.36
CA ASP A 41 0.39 1.85 -19.70
C ASP A 41 0.16 3.38 -19.76
N GLY A 42 0.42 4.09 -18.65
CA GLY A 42 0.36 5.56 -18.58
C GLY A 42 -1.04 6.14 -18.37
N LEU A 43 -2.06 5.30 -18.13
CA LEU A 43 -3.41 5.77 -17.85
C LEU A 43 -3.54 6.24 -16.41
N VAL A 44 -4.29 7.32 -16.21
CA VAL A 44 -4.65 7.80 -14.87
C VAL A 44 -6.00 7.22 -14.47
N LYS A 45 -6.08 6.65 -13.26
CA LYS A 45 -7.29 6.06 -12.69
C LYS A 45 -7.53 6.61 -11.29
N GLU A 46 -8.80 6.88 -10.98
CA GLU A 46 -9.21 7.17 -9.60
C GLU A 46 -9.33 5.87 -8.81
N ALA A 47 -8.77 5.87 -7.60
CA ALA A 47 -8.79 4.73 -6.70
C ALA A 47 -9.01 5.16 -5.25
N ILE A 48 -9.39 4.20 -4.41
CA ILE A 48 -9.44 4.37 -2.95
C ILE A 48 -8.29 3.57 -2.35
N THR A 49 -7.53 4.23 -1.48
CA THR A 49 -6.53 3.60 -0.61
C THR A 49 -6.83 3.91 0.84
N PHE A 50 -6.11 3.25 1.76
CA PHE A 50 -6.27 3.43 3.19
C PHE A 50 -4.95 3.95 3.78
N VAL A 51 -5.04 5.01 4.57
CA VAL A 51 -3.89 5.59 5.26
C VAL A 51 -4.14 5.63 6.76
N VAL A 52 -3.08 5.47 7.56
CA VAL A 52 -3.19 5.53 9.02
C VAL A 52 -3.76 6.89 9.42
N LYS A 53 -4.81 6.91 10.25
CA LYS A 53 -5.50 8.15 10.65
C LYS A 53 -4.64 9.00 11.59
N GLN A 54 -3.96 8.35 12.52
CA GLN A 54 -3.04 8.97 13.48
C GLN A 54 -1.72 8.20 13.46
N PRO A 55 -0.75 8.62 12.64
CA PRO A 55 0.55 7.96 12.64
C PRO A 55 1.18 8.10 14.02
N ALA A 56 1.90 7.06 14.46
CA ALA A 56 2.69 7.13 15.67
C ALA A 56 3.69 8.30 15.58
N ALA A 57 3.98 8.94 16.71
CA ALA A 57 4.93 10.06 16.77
C ALA A 57 6.34 9.67 16.33
N GLN A 58 6.66 8.37 16.38
CA GLN A 58 7.93 7.80 15.93
C GLN A 58 7.66 6.68 14.93
N PHE A 59 8.54 6.57 13.94
CA PHE A 59 8.51 5.45 13.01
C PHE A 59 8.79 4.14 13.76
N VAL A 60 7.86 3.20 13.65
CA VAL A 60 8.02 1.85 14.19
C VAL A 60 8.37 0.93 13.01
N PRO A 61 9.58 0.34 12.98
CA PRO A 61 9.95 -0.57 11.91
C PRO A 61 8.99 -1.77 11.79
N PRO A 62 8.71 -2.26 10.58
CA PRO A 62 7.93 -3.48 10.38
C PRO A 62 8.67 -4.70 10.91
N THR A 63 7.95 -5.82 11.13
CA THR A 63 8.62 -7.09 11.40
C THR A 63 9.27 -7.64 10.11
N PRO A 64 10.32 -8.46 10.23
CA PRO A 64 10.93 -9.13 9.08
C PRO A 64 9.93 -9.94 8.24
N GLU A 65 8.97 -10.61 8.87
CA GLU A 65 7.97 -11.44 8.20
C GLU A 65 7.03 -10.59 7.33
N TYR A 66 6.58 -9.45 7.88
CA TYR A 66 5.71 -8.54 7.16
C TYR A 66 6.45 -7.88 5.99
N LEU A 67 7.68 -7.42 6.19
CA LEU A 67 8.48 -6.85 5.10
C LEU A 67 8.76 -7.88 4.00
N ASN A 68 9.09 -9.12 4.37
CA ASN A 68 9.28 -10.22 3.41
C ASN A 68 8.00 -10.58 2.64
N LEU A 69 6.81 -10.43 3.25
CA LEU A 69 5.55 -10.59 2.54
C LEU A 69 5.40 -9.51 1.45
N LEU A 70 5.68 -8.25 1.76
CA LEU A 70 5.61 -7.14 0.81
C LEU A 70 6.60 -7.32 -0.34
N ILE A 71 7.86 -7.66 -0.04
CA ILE A 71 8.90 -7.90 -1.06
C ILE A 71 8.50 -9.04 -2.00
N ARG A 72 8.02 -10.18 -1.46
CA ARG A 72 7.57 -11.31 -2.28
C ARG A 72 6.40 -10.92 -3.18
N SER A 73 5.45 -10.14 -2.67
CA SER A 73 4.33 -9.63 -3.47
C SER A 73 4.82 -8.70 -4.59
N ALA A 74 5.72 -7.76 -4.30
CA ALA A 74 6.27 -6.84 -5.29
C ALA A 74 7.03 -7.58 -6.40
N VAL A 75 7.85 -8.58 -6.05
CA VAL A 75 8.55 -9.44 -7.02
C VAL A 75 7.55 -10.23 -7.88
N LYS A 76 6.57 -10.89 -7.24
CA LYS A 76 5.56 -11.71 -7.94
C LYS A 76 4.75 -10.88 -8.95
N ASN A 77 4.46 -9.63 -8.64
CA ASN A 77 3.68 -8.74 -9.49
C ASN A 77 4.55 -7.85 -10.41
N GLY A 78 5.86 -8.09 -10.47
CA GLY A 78 6.78 -7.43 -11.40
C GLY A 78 6.93 -5.93 -11.17
N PHE A 79 7.01 -5.49 -9.91
CA PHE A 79 7.29 -4.09 -9.59
C PHE A 79 8.71 -3.71 -10.06
N PRO A 80 8.99 -2.42 -10.30
CA PRO A 80 10.33 -1.97 -10.67
C PRO A 80 11.42 -2.43 -9.69
N LYS A 81 12.60 -2.73 -10.23
CA LYS A 81 13.70 -3.31 -9.45
C LYS A 81 14.18 -2.35 -8.37
N ASP A 82 14.31 -1.08 -8.70
CA ASP A 82 14.63 0.02 -7.77
C ASP A 82 13.61 0.13 -6.63
N TYR A 83 12.32 0.00 -6.91
CA TYR A 83 11.29 -0.02 -5.86
C TYR A 83 11.43 -1.25 -4.94
N ILE A 84 11.73 -2.42 -5.50
CA ILE A 84 12.00 -3.63 -4.71
C ILE A 84 13.24 -3.44 -3.83
N GLN A 85 14.29 -2.77 -4.32
CA GLN A 85 15.46 -2.44 -3.50
C GLN A 85 15.13 -1.44 -2.40
N LYS A 86 14.29 -0.42 -2.68
CA LYS A 86 13.77 0.50 -1.67
C LYS A 86 13.03 -0.24 -0.55
N LEU A 87 12.21 -1.25 -0.88
CA LEU A 87 11.58 -2.10 0.14
C LEU A 87 12.61 -2.87 0.97
N LYS A 88 13.62 -3.46 0.33
CA LYS A 88 14.68 -4.24 1.01
C LYS A 88 15.58 -3.39 1.93
N SER A 89 15.68 -2.08 1.71
CA SER A 89 16.46 -1.18 2.56
C SER A 89 15.71 -0.68 3.80
N ILE A 90 14.41 -1.00 3.95
CA ILE A 90 13.63 -0.61 5.13
C ILE A 90 14.14 -1.39 6.34
N PRO A 91 14.51 -0.74 7.46
CA PRO A 91 14.93 -1.44 8.67
C PRO A 91 13.76 -2.24 9.25
N THR A 92 14.07 -3.35 9.92
CA THR A 92 13.10 -4.18 10.64
C THR A 92 13.34 -4.12 12.15
N LYS A 93 12.29 -4.32 12.94
CA LYS A 93 12.39 -4.42 14.41
C LYS A 93 12.65 -5.85 14.88
#